data_AF-A0AAD5I2P9-F1
#
_entry.id   AF-A0AAD5I2P9-F1
#
_cell.length_a   1.000
_cell.length_b   1.000
_cell.length_c   1.000
_cell.angle_alpha   90.00
_cell.angle_beta   90.00
_cell.angle_gamma   90.00
#
_symmetry.space_group_name_H-M   'P 1'
#
loop_
_entity.id
_entity.type
_entity.pdbx_description
1 polymer ?
#
loop_
_entity_poly.entity_id
_entity_poly.type
_entity_poly.pdbx_seq_one_letter_code
_entity_poly.pdbx_strand_id
1 'polypeptide(L)'
;MMLLPRQHTGLVGDSLRHDSTRPHGIYSLPSPPMSRPGSRPCWLPKPRLPAMPSLLERLSPELQLLIMSELDYQSLIFLSTVNRHFHRLIDPGRMADPEDKFQFVMRAAKDFPQHRPSEKGRDHQPGNLECYICFRVRAPEYFDVLQAPTACLDPHGRIVSDREPGPGDRVVSLRRFCIECGVVHGLHAPFDCLTTRAGQFLWICQCRKILRKPDCLRCSDCGSTCPLRPKKVW
;
A
#
# COMPACT_ATOMS: atom_id res chain seq x y z
N MET A 1 -5.11 -46.30 -5.04
CA MET A 1 -5.31 -46.42 -3.57
C MET A 1 -6.33 -45.39 -3.15
N MET A 2 -7.50 -45.88 -2.74
CA MET A 2 -8.58 -45.09 -2.15
C MET A 2 -8.25 -44.74 -0.69
N LEU A 3 -8.75 -43.59 -0.21
CA LEU A 3 -9.66 -43.47 0.95
C LEU A 3 -9.61 -42.04 1.54
N LEU A 4 -10.69 -41.29 1.30
CA LEU A 4 -11.40 -40.47 2.29
C LEU A 4 -12.72 -41.25 2.61
N PRO A 5 -13.57 -40.94 3.61
CA PRO A 5 -13.53 -39.90 4.65
C PRO A 5 -13.91 -40.44 6.07
N ARG A 6 -14.04 -39.57 7.07
CA ARG A 6 -14.81 -39.87 8.31
C ARG A 6 -15.66 -38.67 8.74
N GLN A 7 -16.97 -38.88 8.86
CA GLN A 7 -17.95 -38.05 9.56
C GLN A 7 -18.86 -38.92 10.43
N HIS A 8 -19.60 -38.25 11.33
CA HIS A 8 -20.77 -38.66 12.14
C HIS A 8 -20.44 -39.24 13.53
N THR A 9 -21.15 -38.99 14.65
CA THR A 9 -22.42 -38.29 15.00
C THR A 9 -22.69 -38.39 16.51
N GLY A 10 -23.59 -37.55 17.06
CA GLY A 10 -24.43 -37.78 18.27
C GLY A 10 -24.71 -36.45 19.01
N LEU A 11 -25.87 -35.77 18.91
CA LEU A 11 -27.25 -36.04 19.45
C LEU A 11 -27.27 -36.29 20.98
N VAL A 12 -28.16 -35.79 21.86
CA VAL A 12 -29.36 -34.92 21.92
C VAL A 12 -29.65 -34.71 23.44
N GLY A 13 -30.32 -33.63 23.86
CA GLY A 13 -31.04 -33.61 25.15
C GLY A 13 -31.47 -32.24 25.69
N ASP A 14 -32.68 -31.79 25.33
CA ASP A 14 -33.42 -30.67 25.94
C ASP A 14 -34.40 -31.17 27.03
N SER A 15 -34.66 -30.39 28.10
CA SER A 15 -35.98 -30.23 28.77
C SER A 15 -35.97 -29.26 29.98
N LEU A 16 -36.51 -28.04 29.78
CA LEU A 16 -37.71 -27.45 30.43
C LEU A 16 -38.10 -27.83 31.89
N ARG A 17 -38.11 -26.88 32.85
CA ARG A 17 -39.30 -26.20 33.47
C ARG A 17 -39.08 -25.56 34.87
N HIS A 18 -39.88 -24.51 35.09
CA HIS A 18 -40.25 -23.75 36.31
C HIS A 18 -40.58 -24.60 37.56
N ASP A 19 -40.38 -24.04 38.78
CA ASP A 19 -41.45 -23.42 39.60
C ASP A 19 -40.92 -22.78 40.91
N SER A 20 -41.79 -21.98 41.52
CA SER A 20 -41.67 -20.95 42.53
C SER A 20 -41.70 -21.45 43.99
N THR A 21 -41.29 -20.59 44.93
CA THR A 21 -42.11 -20.02 46.05
C THR A 21 -41.32 -19.80 47.36
N ARG A 22 -41.53 -18.59 47.90
CA ARG A 22 -41.13 -17.84 49.11
C ARG A 22 -41.25 -18.55 50.50
N PRO A 23 -41.22 -17.84 51.66
CA PRO A 23 -40.14 -17.08 52.34
C PRO A 23 -40.04 -17.44 53.85
N HIS A 24 -39.03 -16.97 54.60
CA HIS A 24 -39.18 -16.67 56.05
C HIS A 24 -38.14 -15.62 56.47
N GLY A 25 -38.58 -14.62 57.25
CA GLY A 25 -37.77 -13.48 57.67
C GLY A 25 -36.92 -13.76 58.91
N ILE A 26 -36.15 -12.75 59.31
CA ILE A 26 -35.95 -12.30 60.70
C ILE A 26 -35.04 -11.04 60.65
N TYR A 27 -35.39 -10.10 61.52
CA TYR A 27 -34.84 -8.79 61.83
C TYR A 27 -33.31 -8.71 61.91
N SER A 28 -32.72 -7.61 61.41
CA SER A 28 -31.40 -7.12 61.84
C SER A 28 -31.24 -5.62 61.55
N LEU A 29 -30.79 -4.87 62.56
CA LEU A 29 -30.58 -3.42 62.60
C LEU A 29 -29.55 -2.92 61.57
N PRO A 30 -29.56 -1.62 61.20
CA PRO A 30 -28.59 -1.04 60.28
C PRO A 30 -27.22 -0.82 60.94
N SER A 31 -26.18 -1.44 60.39
CA SER A 31 -24.78 -1.14 60.67
C SER A 31 -24.33 0.14 59.95
N PRO A 32 -23.37 0.92 60.51
CA PRO A 32 -22.87 2.15 59.91
C PRO A 32 -22.06 1.88 58.63
N PRO A 33 -21.96 2.85 57.70
CA PRO A 33 -21.30 2.61 56.42
C PRO A 33 -19.79 2.48 56.62
N MET A 34 -19.27 1.26 56.42
CA MET A 34 -17.84 1.06 56.15
C MET A 34 -17.52 1.68 54.78
N SER A 35 -16.72 2.75 54.80
CA SER A 35 -16.07 3.34 53.64
C SER A 35 -15.26 2.27 52.90
N ARG A 36 -15.79 1.73 51.80
CA ARG A 36 -15.03 0.90 50.87
C ARG A 36 -13.91 1.76 50.26
N PRO A 37 -12.65 1.28 50.17
CA PRO A 37 -11.66 1.89 49.31
C PRO A 37 -12.24 1.88 47.89
N GLY A 38 -12.39 3.05 47.28
CA GLY A 38 -13.01 3.21 45.97
C GLY A 38 -12.35 2.30 44.95
N SER A 39 -13.09 1.29 44.49
CA SER A 39 -12.77 0.52 43.29
C SER A 39 -12.64 1.52 42.14
N ARG A 40 -11.42 1.75 41.66
CA ARG A 40 -11.22 2.59 40.47
C ARG A 40 -12.08 2.02 39.34
N PRO A 41 -12.92 2.83 38.66
CA PRO A 41 -13.70 2.35 37.53
C PRO A 41 -12.78 1.78 36.44
N CYS A 42 -13.10 0.58 35.94
CA CYS A 42 -12.37 -0.13 34.86
C CYS A 42 -12.28 0.62 33.52
N TRP A 43 -12.80 1.86 33.44
CA TRP A 43 -12.88 2.67 32.22
C TRP A 43 -11.84 3.78 32.15
N LEU A 44 -11.00 3.94 33.18
CA LEU A 44 -9.87 4.88 33.10
C LEU A 44 -8.79 4.30 32.18
N PRO A 45 -8.40 5.01 31.10
CA PRO A 45 -7.26 4.61 30.29
C PRO A 45 -6.06 4.42 31.21
N LYS A 46 -5.45 3.23 31.19
CA LYS A 46 -4.19 3.01 31.90
C LYS A 46 -3.21 4.12 31.47
N PRO A 47 -2.54 4.81 32.41
CA PRO A 47 -1.47 5.73 32.07
C PRO A 47 -0.49 4.98 31.18
N ARG A 48 -0.32 5.44 29.94
CA ARG A 48 0.73 4.90 29.07
C ARG A 48 2.05 5.27 29.73
N LEU A 49 2.71 4.28 30.33
CA LEU A 49 4.08 4.46 30.79
C LEU A 49 4.91 4.97 29.61
N PRO A 50 5.86 5.90 29.82
CA PRO A 50 6.75 6.36 28.76
C PRO A 50 7.37 5.12 28.12
N ALA A 51 7.19 4.95 26.81
CA ALA A 51 7.84 3.88 26.08
C ALA A 51 9.36 4.12 26.22
N MET A 52 10.04 3.22 26.92
CA MET A 52 11.48 3.29 27.05
C MET A 52 12.10 3.10 25.66
N PRO A 53 12.98 4.01 25.21
CA PRO A 53 13.61 3.88 23.91
C PRO A 53 14.40 2.57 23.86
N SER A 54 14.33 1.88 22.72
CA SER A 54 15.13 0.67 22.49
C SER A 54 16.64 0.98 22.58
N LEU A 55 17.48 -0.05 22.79
CA LEU A 55 18.95 0.15 22.81
C LEU A 55 19.47 0.79 21.52
N LEU A 56 18.86 0.44 20.39
CA LEU A 56 19.16 1.00 19.08
C LEU A 56 18.76 2.48 18.97
N GLU A 57 17.63 2.87 19.58
CA GLU A 57 17.21 4.29 19.67
C GLU A 57 18.14 5.15 20.53
N ARG A 58 18.87 4.53 21.47
CA ARG A 58 19.81 5.21 22.36
C ARG A 58 21.19 5.46 21.73
N LEU A 59 21.48 4.84 20.58
CA LEU A 59 22.72 5.10 19.84
C LEU A 59 22.72 6.53 19.30
N SER A 60 23.89 7.08 18.99
CA SER A 60 23.97 8.38 18.32
C SER A 60 23.32 8.28 16.92
N PRO A 61 22.72 9.38 16.40
CA PRO A 61 22.10 9.37 15.08
C PRO A 61 23.03 8.87 13.96
N GLU A 62 24.32 9.18 14.06
CA GLU A 62 25.34 8.79 13.07
C GLU A 62 25.54 7.27 13.06
N LEU A 63 25.60 6.64 14.24
CA LEU A 63 25.70 5.19 14.35
C LEU A 63 24.41 4.51 13.91
N GLN A 64 23.24 5.11 14.19
CA GLN A 64 21.98 4.60 13.67
C GLN A 64 22.00 4.61 12.14
N LEU A 65 22.36 5.74 11.52
CA LEU A 65 22.41 5.87 10.05
C LEU A 65 23.42 4.91 9.42
N LEU A 66 24.60 4.73 10.03
CA LEU A 66 25.61 3.78 9.57
C LEU A 66 25.11 2.33 9.64
N ILE A 67 24.44 1.95 10.72
CA ILE A 67 23.86 0.61 10.83
C ILE A 67 22.77 0.42 9.77
N MET A 68 21.91 1.43 9.58
CA MET A 68 20.83 1.34 8.61
C MET A 68 21.33 1.36 7.16
N SER A 69 22.45 2.01 6.84
CA SER A 69 23.00 2.02 5.48
C SER A 69 23.48 0.66 5.01
N GLU A 70 23.79 -0.25 5.95
CA GLU A 70 24.21 -1.62 5.65
C GLU A 70 23.03 -2.60 5.49
N LEU A 71 21.80 -2.15 5.71
CA LEU A 71 20.62 -3.01 5.62
C LEU A 71 20.07 -3.07 4.21
N ASP A 72 19.59 -4.25 3.83
CA ASP A 72 18.85 -4.44 2.59
C ASP A 72 17.46 -3.76 2.65
N TYR A 73 16.89 -3.53 1.47
CA TYR A 73 15.64 -2.83 1.27
C TYR A 73 14.50 -3.51 2.03
N GLN A 74 14.48 -4.84 2.07
CA GLN A 74 13.49 -5.59 2.83
C GLN A 74 13.61 -5.30 4.34
N SER A 75 14.82 -5.34 4.90
CA SER A 75 15.02 -5.08 6.33
C SER A 75 14.71 -3.63 6.66
N LEU A 76 15.05 -2.67 5.79
CA LEU A 76 14.67 -1.27 5.96
C LEU A 76 13.16 -1.07 5.96
N ILE A 77 12.43 -1.71 5.04
CA ILE A 77 10.96 -1.70 5.03
C ILE A 77 10.45 -2.26 6.35
N PHE A 78 10.90 -3.46 6.75
CA PHE A 78 10.44 -4.09 7.99
C PHE A 78 10.71 -3.18 9.20
N LEU A 79 11.93 -2.68 9.35
CA LEU A 79 12.35 -1.83 10.46
C LEU A 79 11.57 -0.51 10.50
N SER A 80 11.21 0.07 9.36
CA SER A 80 10.35 1.27 9.32
C SER A 80 8.95 1.04 9.87
N THR A 81 8.50 -0.21 10.03
CA THR A 81 7.16 -0.55 10.55
C THR A 81 7.15 -0.90 12.03
N VAL A 82 8.30 -1.12 12.67
CA VAL A 82 8.35 -1.68 14.04
C VAL A 82 8.00 -0.67 15.12
N ASN A 83 8.37 0.61 14.95
CA ASN A 83 8.05 1.66 15.91
C ASN A 83 8.02 3.05 15.27
N ARG A 84 7.50 4.04 16.03
CA ARG A 84 7.36 5.43 15.56
C ARG A 84 8.70 6.12 15.30
N HIS A 85 9.76 5.76 16.02
CA HIS A 85 11.08 6.34 15.84
C HIS A 85 11.67 5.94 14.48
N PHE A 86 11.74 4.64 14.20
CA PHE A 86 12.26 4.13 12.93
C PHE A 86 11.36 4.47 11.75
N HIS A 87 10.04 4.53 11.92
CA HIS A 87 9.14 5.03 10.88
C HIS A 87 9.47 6.45 10.42
N ARG A 88 10.05 7.28 11.30
CA ARG A 88 10.43 8.66 10.96
C ARG A 88 11.86 8.77 10.43
N LEU A 89 12.75 7.94 10.98
CA LEU A 89 14.17 7.98 10.65
C LEU A 89 14.47 7.29 9.31
N ILE A 90 13.79 6.18 9.03
CA ILE A 90 14.10 5.31 7.90
C ILE A 90 13.22 5.68 6.71
N ASP A 91 13.87 6.07 5.61
CA ASP A 91 13.27 6.14 4.29
C ASP A 91 13.87 5.04 3.41
N PRO A 92 13.25 3.85 3.33
CA PRO A 92 13.80 2.73 2.58
C PRO A 92 14.06 3.07 1.11
N GLY A 93 13.22 3.94 0.51
CA GLY A 93 13.33 4.31 -0.90
C GLY A 93 14.57 5.13 -1.19
N ARG A 94 14.99 5.98 -0.23
CA ARG A 94 16.20 6.80 -0.36
C ARG A 94 17.46 6.11 0.14
N MET A 95 17.35 5.22 1.13
CA MET A 95 18.50 4.59 1.78
C MET A 95 19.01 3.35 1.07
N ALA A 96 18.12 2.51 0.55
CA ALA A 96 18.51 1.24 -0.05
C ALA A 96 19.19 1.42 -1.41
N ASP A 97 20.10 0.50 -1.73
CA ASP A 97 20.76 0.40 -3.03
C ASP A 97 19.72 0.19 -4.17
N PRO A 98 19.89 0.85 -5.34
CA PRO A 98 18.99 0.67 -6.47
C PRO A 98 18.81 -0.79 -6.89
N GLU A 99 19.90 -1.57 -7.02
CA GLU A 99 19.85 -2.96 -7.48
C GLU A 99 19.06 -3.82 -6.49
N ASP A 100 19.25 -3.61 -5.20
CA ASP A 100 18.49 -4.31 -4.17
C ASP A 100 16.98 -3.99 -4.23
N LYS A 101 16.63 -2.72 -4.47
CA LYS A 101 15.24 -2.32 -4.72
C LYS A 101 14.65 -3.01 -5.97
N PHE A 102 15.45 -3.18 -7.03
CA PHE A 102 15.07 -3.92 -8.24
C PHE A 102 14.79 -5.40 -7.93
N GLN A 103 15.73 -6.08 -7.27
CA GLN A 103 15.60 -7.49 -6.93
C GLN A 103 14.40 -7.74 -6.02
N PHE A 104 14.21 -6.89 -5.02
CA PHE A 104 13.08 -7.00 -4.10
C PHE A 104 11.73 -6.85 -4.82
N VAL A 105 11.54 -5.82 -5.66
CA VAL A 105 10.24 -5.59 -6.31
C VAL A 105 9.91 -6.69 -7.32
N MET A 106 10.92 -7.21 -8.03
CA MET A 106 10.77 -8.36 -8.91
C MET A 106 10.32 -9.60 -8.15
N ARG A 107 11.00 -9.92 -7.04
CA ARG A 107 10.65 -11.05 -6.17
C ARG A 107 9.27 -10.86 -5.57
N ALA A 108 8.93 -9.65 -5.13
CA ALA A 108 7.63 -9.35 -4.55
C ALA A 108 6.49 -9.61 -5.56
N ALA A 109 6.61 -9.13 -6.80
CA ALA A 109 5.59 -9.34 -7.83
C ALA A 109 5.41 -10.82 -8.19
N LYS A 110 6.52 -11.58 -8.21
CA LYS A 110 6.51 -13.00 -8.58
C LYS A 110 6.05 -13.93 -7.44
N ASP A 111 6.62 -13.75 -6.26
CA ASP A 111 6.59 -14.77 -5.21
C ASP A 111 5.55 -14.47 -4.14
N PHE A 112 5.12 -13.22 -3.95
CA PHE A 112 4.21 -12.89 -2.86
C PHE A 112 2.76 -13.29 -3.21
N PRO A 113 2.08 -14.11 -2.37
CA PRO A 113 0.77 -14.66 -2.72
C PRO A 113 -0.30 -13.63 -3.07
N GLN A 114 -0.29 -12.46 -2.41
CA GLN A 114 -1.24 -11.38 -2.65
C GLN A 114 -1.10 -10.70 -4.03
N HIS A 115 -0.03 -10.97 -4.76
CA HIS A 115 0.23 -10.40 -6.09
C HIS A 115 0.05 -11.40 -7.22
N ARG A 116 -0.13 -12.68 -6.88
CA ARG A 116 -0.31 -13.73 -7.87
C ARG A 116 -1.66 -13.59 -8.59
N PRO A 117 -1.71 -13.91 -9.90
CA PRO A 117 -2.98 -14.07 -10.58
C PRO A 117 -3.84 -15.14 -9.90
N SER A 118 -5.16 -14.95 -9.94
CA SER A 118 -6.13 -15.91 -9.42
C SER A 118 -7.19 -16.18 -10.47
N GLU A 119 -7.37 -17.46 -10.79
CA GLU A 119 -8.45 -17.96 -11.64
C GLU A 119 -9.60 -18.58 -10.81
N LYS A 120 -9.58 -18.39 -9.50
CA LYS A 120 -10.59 -18.99 -8.61
C LYS A 120 -11.95 -18.30 -8.80
N GLY A 121 -12.92 -19.05 -9.32
CA GLY A 121 -14.31 -18.61 -9.42
C GLY A 121 -14.61 -17.84 -10.70
N ARG A 122 -15.58 -16.92 -10.66
CA ARG A 122 -16.00 -16.11 -11.82
C ARG A 122 -15.14 -14.85 -12.01
N ASP A 123 -14.27 -14.54 -11.05
CA ASP A 123 -13.45 -13.32 -11.06
C ASP A 123 -12.02 -13.65 -11.49
N HIS A 124 -11.71 -13.39 -12.76
CA HIS A 124 -10.33 -13.47 -13.27
C HIS A 124 -9.53 -12.27 -12.75
N GLN A 125 -8.59 -12.50 -11.83
CA GLN A 125 -7.70 -11.46 -11.33
C GLN A 125 -6.32 -11.62 -11.99
N PRO A 126 -5.88 -10.70 -12.87
CA PRO A 126 -4.69 -10.86 -13.72
C PRO A 126 -3.34 -10.68 -12.99
N GLY A 127 -3.34 -10.66 -11.64
CA GLY A 127 -2.17 -10.41 -10.81
C GLY A 127 -1.73 -8.94 -10.78
N ASN A 128 -0.90 -8.59 -9.79
CA ASN A 128 -0.34 -7.25 -9.67
C ASN A 128 0.99 -7.15 -10.42
N LEU A 129 1.43 -5.92 -10.68
CA LEU A 129 2.58 -5.60 -11.52
C LEU A 129 3.56 -4.69 -10.78
N GLU A 130 4.84 -4.89 -11.05
CA GLU A 130 5.95 -4.12 -10.50
C GLU A 130 6.17 -2.78 -11.21
N CYS A 131 6.37 -1.70 -10.46
CA CYS A 131 6.87 -0.44 -10.98
C CYS A 131 8.33 -0.28 -10.59
N TYR A 132 9.19 -0.09 -11.59
CA TYR A 132 10.64 0.05 -11.43
C TYR A 132 11.12 1.49 -11.13
N ILE A 133 10.20 2.45 -11.11
CA ILE A 133 10.52 3.84 -10.71
C ILE A 133 10.25 4.05 -9.22
N CYS A 134 9.08 3.63 -8.73
CA CYS A 134 8.74 3.75 -7.29
C CYS A 134 8.99 2.46 -6.48
N PHE A 135 9.47 1.38 -7.11
CA PHE A 135 9.75 0.09 -6.47
C PHE A 135 8.59 -0.48 -5.67
N ARG A 136 7.36 -0.36 -6.22
CA ARG A 136 6.12 -0.89 -5.63
C ARG A 136 5.44 -1.85 -6.58
N VAL A 137 4.80 -2.86 -6.02
CA VAL A 137 3.88 -3.75 -6.73
C VAL A 137 2.46 -3.19 -6.61
N ARG A 138 1.79 -2.93 -7.73
CA ARG A 138 0.46 -2.30 -7.78
C ARG A 138 -0.48 -3.07 -8.69
N ALA A 139 -1.76 -2.82 -8.51
CA ALA A 139 -2.79 -3.47 -9.31
C ALA A 139 -2.78 -2.95 -10.77
N PRO A 140 -3.35 -3.71 -11.74
CA PRO A 140 -3.30 -3.38 -13.16
C PRO A 140 -3.87 -2.01 -13.54
N GLU A 141 -4.79 -1.44 -12.74
CA GLU A 141 -5.35 -0.10 -12.99
C GLU A 141 -4.28 1.01 -12.98
N TYR A 142 -3.13 0.76 -12.36
CA TYR A 142 -2.04 1.74 -12.25
C TYR A 142 -1.06 1.68 -13.41
N PHE A 143 -1.28 0.82 -14.41
CA PHE A 143 -0.34 0.60 -15.52
C PHE A 143 -1.04 0.79 -16.85
N ASP A 144 -0.40 1.53 -17.75
CA ASP A 144 -0.84 1.67 -19.13
C ASP A 144 -0.54 0.40 -19.95
N VAL A 145 -1.44 0.09 -20.88
CA VAL A 145 -1.26 -0.98 -21.87
C VAL A 145 -0.18 -0.59 -22.87
N LEU A 146 -0.18 0.67 -23.33
CA LEU A 146 0.69 1.19 -24.39
C LEU A 146 1.91 1.94 -23.86
N GLN A 147 2.56 1.34 -22.86
CA GLN A 147 3.71 1.94 -22.23
C GLN A 147 4.92 2.02 -23.18
N ALA A 148 5.55 3.20 -23.28
CA ALA A 148 6.73 3.41 -24.10
C ALA A 148 7.89 2.49 -23.65
N PRO A 149 8.53 1.76 -24.59
CA PRO A 149 9.65 0.87 -24.26
C PRO A 149 10.98 1.61 -24.07
N THR A 150 11.06 2.87 -24.51
CA THR A 150 12.26 3.71 -24.42
C THR A 150 11.89 5.14 -24.06
N ALA A 151 12.85 5.89 -23.53
CA ALA A 151 12.78 7.34 -23.38
C ALA A 151 14.07 8.00 -23.84
N CYS A 152 13.97 9.22 -24.31
CA CYS A 152 15.11 10.09 -24.58
C CYS A 152 15.38 10.97 -23.36
N LEU A 153 16.63 11.00 -22.90
CA LEU A 153 17.08 11.82 -21.78
C LEU A 153 18.08 12.86 -22.26
N ASP A 154 17.94 14.10 -21.80
CA ASP A 154 18.94 15.14 -22.02
C ASP A 154 20.24 14.85 -21.23
N PRO A 155 21.33 15.63 -21.46
CA PRO A 155 22.57 15.49 -20.69
C PRO A 155 22.39 15.66 -19.17
N HIS A 156 21.32 16.31 -18.73
CA HIS A 156 20.96 16.50 -17.32
C HIS A 156 20.08 15.38 -16.76
N GLY A 157 19.73 14.36 -17.56
CA GLY A 157 18.90 13.22 -17.16
C GLY A 157 17.39 13.50 -17.15
N ARG A 158 16.92 14.57 -17.80
CA ARG A 158 15.50 14.90 -17.91
C ARG A 158 14.91 14.29 -19.17
N ILE A 159 13.65 13.86 -19.10
CA ILE A 159 12.96 13.28 -20.25
C ILE A 159 12.66 14.36 -21.29
N VAL A 160 13.01 14.06 -22.53
CA VAL A 160 12.74 14.88 -23.72
C VAL A 160 11.68 14.15 -24.54
N SER A 161 10.52 14.78 -24.72
CA SER A 161 9.38 14.21 -25.45
C SER A 161 8.67 15.19 -26.38
N ASP A 162 9.04 16.47 -26.34
CA ASP A 162 8.43 17.57 -27.09
C ASP A 162 9.25 18.04 -28.29
N ARG A 163 10.42 17.43 -28.52
CA ARG A 163 11.33 17.73 -29.63
C ARG A 163 12.07 16.48 -30.09
N GLU A 164 12.66 16.56 -31.27
CA GLU A 164 13.62 15.57 -31.75
C GLU A 164 14.86 15.50 -30.83
N PRO A 165 15.44 14.29 -30.64
CA PRO A 165 16.66 14.11 -29.87
C PRO A 165 17.81 15.01 -30.36
N GLY A 166 18.36 15.81 -29.45
CA GLY A 166 19.49 16.69 -29.73
C GLY A 166 20.85 16.03 -29.54
N PRO A 167 21.95 16.73 -29.90
CA PRO A 167 23.30 16.27 -29.61
C PRO A 167 23.52 16.09 -28.10
N GLY A 168 23.90 14.88 -27.68
CA GLY A 168 24.12 14.53 -26.27
C GLY A 168 22.91 13.95 -25.56
N ASP A 169 21.74 13.95 -26.20
CA ASP A 169 20.58 13.21 -25.69
C ASP A 169 20.84 11.70 -25.84
N ARG A 170 20.42 10.92 -24.83
CA ARG A 170 20.61 9.47 -24.78
C ARG A 170 19.28 8.76 -24.75
N VAL A 171 19.15 7.70 -25.55
CA VAL A 171 17.99 6.81 -25.50
C VAL A 171 18.26 5.72 -24.47
N VAL A 172 17.31 5.54 -23.54
CA VAL A 172 17.37 4.49 -22.52
C VAL A 172 16.18 3.55 -22.66
N SER A 173 16.41 2.27 -22.41
CA SER A 173 15.33 1.27 -22.32
C SER A 173 14.60 1.44 -21.00
N LEU A 174 13.27 1.49 -21.08
CA LEU A 174 12.40 1.58 -19.91
C LEU A 174 11.91 0.19 -19.51
N ARG A 175 11.94 -0.08 -18.21
CA ARG A 175 11.16 -1.16 -17.62
C ARG A 175 9.79 -0.63 -17.20
N ARG A 176 8.90 -1.54 -16.80
CA ARG A 176 7.55 -1.21 -16.38
C ARG A 176 7.49 -0.09 -15.33
N PHE A 177 6.67 0.91 -15.55
CA PHE A 177 6.36 1.97 -14.60
C PHE A 177 4.85 2.16 -14.44
N CYS A 178 4.42 2.64 -13.27
CA CYS A 178 3.03 3.02 -13.07
C CYS A 178 2.76 4.40 -13.67
N ILE A 179 1.50 4.66 -14.01
CA ILE A 179 1.04 5.91 -14.65
C ILE A 179 1.43 7.13 -13.82
N GLU A 180 1.27 7.06 -12.48
CA GLU A 180 1.71 8.14 -11.58
C GLU A 180 3.19 8.48 -11.76
N CYS A 181 4.07 7.47 -11.77
CA CYS A 181 5.50 7.69 -11.99
C CYS A 181 5.76 8.26 -13.38
N GLY A 182 5.06 7.75 -14.40
CA GLY A 182 5.18 8.25 -15.76
C GLY A 182 4.81 9.73 -15.89
N VAL A 183 3.74 10.16 -15.23
CA VAL A 183 3.31 11.57 -15.22
C VAL A 183 4.30 12.46 -14.45
N VAL A 184 4.77 12.01 -13.27
CA VAL A 184 5.73 12.77 -12.46
C VAL A 184 7.04 13.00 -13.21
N HIS A 185 7.54 11.97 -13.89
CA HIS A 185 8.82 12.03 -14.60
C HIS A 185 8.68 12.57 -16.04
N GLY A 186 7.46 12.73 -16.57
CA GLY A 186 7.23 13.24 -17.92
C GLY A 186 7.27 12.19 -19.03
N LEU A 187 7.16 10.90 -18.67
CA LEU A 187 6.98 9.79 -19.62
C LEU A 187 5.55 9.75 -20.19
N HIS A 188 4.58 10.34 -19.49
CA HIS A 188 3.26 10.62 -20.03
C HIS A 188 3.10 12.14 -20.19
N ALA A 189 2.83 12.57 -21.41
CA ALA A 189 2.69 13.96 -21.76
C ALA A 189 1.28 14.49 -21.44
N PRO A 190 1.13 15.81 -21.25
CA PRO A 190 -0.16 16.44 -21.22
C PRO A 190 -1.02 16.09 -22.44
N PHE A 191 -2.29 15.79 -22.16
CA PHE A 191 -3.31 15.35 -23.11
C PHE A 191 -3.16 13.93 -23.63
N ASP A 192 -2.23 13.13 -23.10
CA ASP A 192 -2.20 11.70 -23.39
C ASP A 192 -3.50 11.03 -22.95
N CYS A 193 -3.94 10.07 -23.75
CA CYS A 193 -5.08 9.21 -23.45
C CYS A 193 -4.57 7.79 -23.23
N LEU A 194 -4.80 7.25 -22.05
CA LEU A 194 -4.22 5.98 -21.63
C LEU A 194 -5.32 4.93 -21.47
N THR A 195 -4.97 3.69 -21.72
CA THR A 195 -5.83 2.55 -21.41
C THR A 195 -5.11 1.72 -20.37
N THR A 196 -5.65 1.66 -19.16
CA THR A 196 -5.05 0.85 -18.10
C THR A 196 -5.10 -0.63 -18.45
N ARG A 197 -4.23 -1.44 -17.86
CA ARG A 197 -4.27 -2.90 -18.00
C ARG A 197 -5.53 -3.54 -17.38
N ALA A 198 -6.29 -2.77 -16.59
CA ALA A 198 -7.62 -3.15 -16.11
C ALA A 198 -8.77 -2.70 -17.04
N GLY A 199 -8.47 -2.13 -18.22
CA GLY A 199 -9.47 -1.69 -19.21
C GLY A 199 -10.11 -0.33 -18.94
N GLN A 200 -9.65 0.41 -17.93
CA GLN A 200 -10.13 1.78 -17.66
C GLN A 200 -9.48 2.78 -18.63
N PHE A 201 -10.25 3.77 -19.08
CA PHE A 201 -9.76 4.85 -19.94
C PHE A 201 -9.44 6.10 -19.12
N LEU A 202 -8.22 6.61 -19.27
CA LEU A 202 -7.72 7.78 -18.56
C LEU A 202 -7.25 8.86 -19.54
N TRP A 203 -7.10 10.09 -19.05
CA TRP A 203 -6.34 11.13 -19.75
C TRP A 203 -5.54 11.99 -18.77
N ILE A 204 -4.46 12.59 -19.26
CA ILE A 204 -3.57 13.45 -18.49
C ILE A 204 -3.93 14.93 -18.76
N CYS A 205 -4.36 15.71 -17.74
CA CYS A 205 -4.62 17.16 -17.90
C CYS A 205 -3.35 17.91 -18.28
N GLN A 206 -3.52 19.14 -18.77
CA GLN A 206 -2.44 20.11 -18.83
C GLN A 206 -1.76 20.32 -17.46
N CYS A 207 -2.51 20.28 -16.36
CA CYS A 207 -1.95 20.35 -15.00
C CYS A 207 -1.40 19.02 -14.47
N ARG A 208 -1.23 18.01 -15.32
CA ARG A 208 -0.73 16.66 -14.97
C ARG A 208 -1.62 15.85 -14.01
N LYS A 209 -2.88 16.25 -13.80
CA LYS A 209 -3.86 15.39 -13.13
C LYS A 209 -4.22 14.20 -14.03
N ILE A 210 -4.29 13.02 -13.42
CA ILE A 210 -4.80 11.79 -14.05
C ILE A 210 -6.33 11.79 -13.87
N LEU A 211 -7.08 11.81 -14.96
CA LEU A 211 -8.53 11.94 -14.96
C LEU A 211 -9.17 10.75 -15.68
N ARG A 212 -10.33 10.30 -15.19
CA ARG A 212 -11.05 9.14 -15.74
C ARG A 212 -12.02 9.55 -16.83
N LYS A 213 -12.10 8.73 -17.89
CA LYS A 213 -13.17 8.79 -18.90
C LYS A 213 -14.19 7.66 -18.65
N PRO A 214 -15.48 7.89 -18.96
CA PRO A 214 -16.08 9.12 -19.50
C PRO A 214 -16.39 10.18 -18.43
N ASP A 215 -16.20 9.86 -17.15
CA ASP A 215 -16.70 10.66 -16.02
C ASP A 215 -16.20 12.11 -15.97
N CYS A 216 -14.96 12.37 -16.42
CA CYS A 216 -14.34 13.68 -16.34
C CYS A 216 -13.72 14.07 -17.68
N LEU A 217 -14.47 14.81 -18.50
CA LEU A 217 -14.00 15.36 -19.78
C LEU A 217 -13.47 16.79 -19.68
N ARG A 218 -13.64 17.47 -18.54
CA ARG A 218 -13.12 18.81 -18.27
C ARG A 218 -12.53 18.85 -16.88
N CYS A 219 -11.32 19.35 -16.75
CA CYS A 219 -10.67 19.44 -15.45
C CYS A 219 -11.19 20.62 -14.63
N SER A 220 -11.49 20.37 -13.36
CA SER A 220 -11.90 21.38 -12.38
C SER A 220 -10.81 22.41 -12.08
N ASP A 221 -9.54 22.02 -12.13
CA ASP A 221 -8.42 22.86 -11.71
C ASP A 221 -7.87 23.67 -12.87
N CYS A 222 -7.66 23.00 -14.01
CA CYS A 222 -6.92 23.54 -15.14
C CYS A 222 -7.84 24.04 -16.26
N GLY A 223 -9.16 23.81 -16.15
CA GLY A 223 -10.18 24.19 -17.12
C GLY A 223 -10.10 23.47 -18.47
N SER A 224 -8.99 22.77 -18.73
CA SER A 224 -8.70 22.07 -19.97
C SER A 224 -9.68 20.92 -20.21
N THR A 225 -9.92 20.65 -21.48
CA THR A 225 -10.81 19.59 -21.93
C THR A 225 -10.01 18.38 -22.42
N CYS A 226 -10.57 17.21 -22.19
CA CYS A 226 -10.08 15.96 -22.70
C CYS A 226 -10.02 16.02 -24.23
N PRO A 227 -8.91 15.62 -24.87
CA PRO A 227 -8.87 15.53 -26.32
C PRO A 227 -9.82 14.41 -26.78
N LEU A 228 -10.73 14.76 -27.70
CA LEU A 228 -11.70 13.82 -28.29
C LEU A 228 -11.07 12.92 -29.36
N ARG A 229 -9.88 13.28 -29.84
CA ARG A 229 -9.05 12.46 -30.75
C ARG A 229 -7.65 12.30 -30.13
N PRO A 230 -7.04 11.11 -30.18
CA PRO A 230 -5.64 10.95 -29.82
C PRO A 230 -4.78 11.96 -30.59
N LYS A 231 -3.79 12.57 -29.94
CA LYS A 231 -2.74 13.31 -30.68
C LYS A 231 -2.09 12.31 -31.65
N LYS A 232 -1.92 12.70 -32.91
CA LYS A 232 -1.11 11.94 -33.86
C LYS A 232 0.29 11.82 -33.25
N VAL A 233 0.70 10.60 -32.95
CA VAL A 233 2.10 10.27 -32.67
C VAL A 233 2.78 10.30 -34.04
N TRP A 234 3.76 11.19 -34.22
CA TRP A 234 4.59 11.24 -35.41
C TRP A 234 5.80 10.33 -35.21
#